data_AF-A0A1N6JBH0-F1
#
_entry.id   AF-A0A1N6JBH0-F1
#
_cell.length_a   1.000
_cell.length_b   1.000
_cell.length_c   1.000
_cell.angle_alpha   90.00
_cell.angle_beta   90.00
_cell.angle_gamma   90.00
#
_symmetry.space_group_name_H-M   'P 1'
#
loop_
_entity.id
_entity.type
_entity.pdbx_description
1 polymer ?
#
loop_
_entity_poly.entity_id
_entity_poly.type
_entity_poly.pdbx_seq_one_letter_code
_entity_poly.pdbx_strand_id
1 'polypeptide(L)' 'MKPMVGLLILFVAATLVIVFAGSYGEGVVRMAGYVATLALGGVVALMVQNWKNRRPGTRPPR' A
#
# COMPACT_ATOMS: atom_id res chain seq x y z
N MET A 1 5.30 -11.81 3.15
CA MET A 1 4.58 -10.99 4.16
C MET A 1 5.37 -9.75 4.61
N LYS A 2 6.69 -9.81 4.81
CA LYS A 2 7.54 -8.65 5.13
C LYS A 2 7.29 -7.35 4.31
N PRO A 3 7.17 -7.38 2.96
CA PRO A 3 6.89 -6.14 2.19
C PRO A 3 5.48 -5.59 2.42
N MET A 4 4.50 -6.45 2.69
CA MET A 4 3.11 -6.02 2.96
C MET A 4 3.00 -5.29 4.31
N VAL A 5 3.71 -5.78 5.32
CA VAL A 5 3.78 -5.12 6.64
C VAL A 5 4.46 -3.76 6.52
N GLY A 6 5.55 -3.65 5.75
CA GLY A 6 6.22 -2.38 5.49
C GLY A 6 5.30 -1.33 4.83
N LEU A 7 4.52 -1.75 3.83
CA LEU A 7 3.56 -0.86 3.17
C LEU A 7 2.40 -0.45 4.09
N LEU A 8 1.93 -1.35 4.96
CA LEU A 8 0.90 -1.00 5.95
C LEU A 8 1.43 0.01 6.98
N ILE A 9 2.66 -0.17 7.46
CA ILE A 9 3.30 0.79 8.38
C ILE A 9 3.44 2.15 7.70
N LEU A 10 3.89 2.17 6.44
CA LEU A 10 4.01 3.40 5.65
C LEU A 10 2.66 4.10 5.47
N PHE A 11 1.61 3.33 5.16
CA PHE A 11 0.25 3.84 5.03
C PHE A 11 -0.21 4.51 6.33
N VAL A 12 -0.07 3.81 7.46
CA VAL A 12 -0.46 4.33 8.79
C VAL A 12 0.34 5.59 9.14
N ALA A 13 1.65 5.59 8.92
CA ALA A 13 2.50 6.75 9.16
C ALA A 13 2.07 7.96 8.32
N ALA A 14 1.77 7.76 7.04
CA ALA A 14 1.30 8.83 6.16
C ALA A 14 -0.07 9.36 6.58
N THR A 15 -1.00 8.50 7.01
CA THR A 15 -2.30 8.92 7.54
C THR A 15 -2.15 9.75 8.82
N LEU A 16 -1.25 9.37 9.73
CA LEU A 16 -0.96 10.16 10.92
C LEU A 16 -0.42 11.54 10.55
N VAL A 17 0.49 11.61 9.57
CA VAL A 17 0.97 12.91 9.06
C VAL A 17 -0.19 13.74 8.53
N ILE A 18 -1.11 13.19 7.74
CA ILE A 18 -2.28 13.93 7.23
C ILE A 18 -3.12 14.53 8.38
N VAL A 19 -3.37 13.74 9.44
CA VAL A 19 -4.22 14.16 10.57
C VAL A 19 -3.54 15.22 11.44
N PHE A 20 -2.23 15.12 11.66
CA PHE A 20 -1.50 15.98 12.60
C PHE A 20 -0.68 17.09 11.93
N ALA A 21 -0.52 17.09 10.60
CA ALA A 21 0.30 18.07 9.89
C ALA A 21 -0.41 19.40 9.58
N GLY A 22 -1.51 19.72 10.25
CA GLY A 22 -2.27 20.96 10.02
C GLY A 22 -1.42 22.24 10.10
N SER A 23 -0.33 22.23 10.87
CA SER A 23 0.60 23.36 11.02
C SER A 23 1.72 23.42 9.95
N TYR A 24 1.94 22.36 9.17
CA TYR A 24 3.05 22.26 8.21
C TYR A 24 2.67 22.72 6.80
N GLY A 25 1.42 23.14 6.60
CA GLY A 25 0.90 23.64 5.33
C GLY A 25 0.35 22.54 4.42
N GLU A 26 -0.50 22.97 3.48
CA GLU A 26 -1.25 22.11 2.58
C GLU A 26 -0.36 21.20 1.72
N GLY A 27 0.85 21.66 1.37
CA GLY A 27 1.82 20.89 0.59
C GLY A 27 2.26 19.59 1.27
N VAL A 28 2.43 19.59 2.59
CA VAL A 28 2.83 18.40 3.36
C VAL A 28 1.69 17.39 3.43
N VAL A 29 0.47 17.87 3.68
CA VAL A 29 -0.73 17.04 3.69
C VAL A 29 -0.96 16.39 2.31
N ARG A 30 -0.78 17.16 1.23
CA ARG A 30 -0.92 16.66 -0.15
C ARG A 30 0.11 15.57 -0.48
N MET A 31 1.37 15.77 -0.11
CA MET A 31 2.41 14.75 -0.30
C MET A 31 2.15 13.50 0.52
N ALA A 32 1.75 13.66 1.79
CA ALA A 32 1.37 12.53 2.64
C ALA A 32 0.17 11.76 2.05
N GLY A 33 -0.79 12.44 1.43
CA GLY A 33 -1.88 11.83 0.66
C GLY A 33 -1.40 10.97 -0.51
N TYR A 34 -0.43 11.45 -1.30
CA TYR A 34 0.14 10.65 -2.39
C TYR A 34 0.88 9.41 -1.87
N VAL A 35 1.66 9.57 -0.80
CA VAL A 35 2.38 8.45 -0.17
C VAL A 35 1.41 7.41 0.39
N ALA A 36 0.34 7.84 1.06
CA ALA A 36 -0.70 6.94 1.55
C ALA A 36 -1.37 6.18 0.40
N THR A 37 -1.70 6.86 -0.70
CA THR A 37 -2.33 6.23 -1.87
C THR A 37 -1.41 5.18 -2.51
N LEU A 38 -0.12 5.47 -2.66
CA LEU A 38 0.86 4.52 -3.17
C LEU A 38 1.04 3.31 -2.26
N ALA A 39 1.12 3.54 -0.95
CA ALA A 39 1.24 2.47 0.04
C ALA A 39 0.03 1.52 -0.02
N LEU A 40 -1.18 2.08 -0.07
CA LEU A 40 -2.42 1.31 -0.19
C LEU A 40 -2.48 0.53 -1.52
N GLY A 41 -2.13 1.17 -2.63
CA GLY A 41 -2.02 0.52 -3.94
C GLY A 41 -1.03 -0.65 -3.95
N GLY A 42 0.12 -0.48 -3.29
CA GLY A 42 1.12 -1.53 -3.13
C GLY A 42 0.61 -2.74 -2.32
N VAL A 43 -0.14 -2.51 -1.24
CA VAL A 43 -0.77 -3.58 -0.45
C VAL A 43 -1.74 -4.37 -1.32
N VAL A 44 -2.61 -3.68 -2.07
CA VAL A 44 -3.58 -4.32 -2.97
C VAL A 44 -2.87 -5.12 -4.06
N ALA A 45 -1.82 -4.58 -4.67
CA ALA A 45 -1.03 -5.28 -5.69
C ALA A 45 -0.42 -6.59 -5.14
N LEU A 46 0.13 -6.56 -3.92
CA LEU A 46 0.67 -7.76 -3.27
C LEU A 46 -0.43 -8.77 -2.93
N MET A 47 -1.62 -8.33 -2.52
CA MET A 47 -2.76 -9.22 -2.30
C MET A 47 -3.17 -9.93 -3.59
N VAL A 48 -3.28 -9.18 -4.70
CA VAL A 48 -3.61 -9.75 -6.02
C VAL A 48 -2.53 -10.73 -6.49
N GLN A 49 -1.25 -10.40 -6.31
CA GLN A 49 -0.14 -11.30 -6.65
C GLN A 49 -0.18 -12.59 -5.82
N ASN A 50 -0.39 -12.49 -4.50
CA ASN A 50 -0.52 -13.65 -3.63
C ASN A 50 -1.72 -14.51 -3.99
N TRP A 51 -2.83 -13.91 -4.39
CA TRP A 51 -4.01 -14.63 -4.86
C TRP A 51 -3.76 -15.37 -6.17
N LYS A 52 -3.10 -14.73 -7.14
CA LYS A 52 -2.69 -15.38 -8.40
C LYS A 52 -1.77 -16.57 -8.14
N ASN A 53 -0.78 -16.42 -7.26
CA ASN A 53 0.17 -17.49 -6.94
C ASN A 53 -0.47 -18.69 -6.24
N ARG A 54 -1.63 -18.52 -5.59
CA ARG A 54 -2.39 -19.62 -4.97
C ARG A 54 -3.26 -20.40 -5.94
N ARG A 55 -3.48 -19.90 -7.16
CA ARG A 55 -4.22 -20.64 -8.19
C ARG A 55 -3.25 -21.63 -8.85
N PRO A 56 -3.46 -22.95 -8.75
CA PRO A 56 -2.70 -23.91 -9.53
C PRO A 56 -2.89 -23.53 -10.99
N GLY A 57 -1.79 -23.26 -11.70
CA GLY A 57 -1.87 -23.01 -13.14
C GLY A 57 -2.60 -24.19 -13.76
N THR A 58 -3.74 -23.94 -14.40
CA THR A 58 -4.45 -24.92 -15.23
C THR A 58 -3.58 -25.19 -16.45
N ARG A 59 -2.46 -25.87 -16.26
CA ARG A 59 -1.67 -26.41 -17.35
C ARG A 59 -2.49 -27.59 -17.89
N PRO A 60 -2.98 -27.55 -19.14
CA PRO A 60 -3.65 -28.70 -19.71
C PRO A 60 -2.67 -29.89 -19.65
N PRO A 61 -3.09 -31.08 -19.19
CA PRO A 61 -2.26 -32.27 -19.31
C PRO A 61 -1.97 -32.50 -20.79
N ARG A 62 -0.68 -32.69 -21.12
CA ARG A 62 -0.24 -33.09 -22.45
C ARG A 62 -0.49 -34.57 -22.65
#